data_AF-A0A645JJW6-F1
#
_entry.id   AF-A0A645JJW6-F1
#
_cell.length_a   1.000
_cell.length_b   1.000
_cell.length_c   1.000
_cell.angle_alpha   90.00
_cell.angle_beta   90.00
_cell.angle_gamma   90.00
#
_symmetry.space_group_name_H-M   'P 1'
#
loop_
_entity.id
_entity.type
_entity.pdbx_description
1 polymer ?
#
loop_
_entity_poly.entity_id
_entity_poly.type
_entity_poly.pdbx_seq_one_letter_code
_entity_poly.pdbx_strand_id
1 'polypeptide(L)' 'MIFNSSCVYELAILKAYVKPLLEEIDSSSEAYSEANRLLKFLQYFVELKDISDLPPTSIIREFIGGSKIVD' A
#
# COMPACT_ATOMS: atom_id res chain seq x y z
N MET A 1 23.74 -7.30 0.35
CA MET A 1 22.96 -7.71 -0.83
C MET A 1 21.55 -7.17 -0.63
N ILE A 2 21.10 -6.23 -1.47
CA ILE A 2 19.71 -5.74 -1.43
C ILE A 2 18.96 -6.60 -2.44
N PHE A 3 18.08 -7.48 -1.95
CA PHE A 3 17.21 -8.26 -2.81
C PHE A 3 16.04 -7.36 -3.21
N ASN A 4 15.77 -7.24 -4.51
CA ASN A 4 14.59 -6.51 -4.96
C ASN A 4 13.37 -7.37 -4.63
N SER A 5 12.69 -7.02 -3.53
CA SER A 5 11.46 -7.63 -3.07
C SER A 5 10.22 -7.02 -3.70
N SER A 6 10.38 -5.95 -4.51
CA SER A 6 9.25 -5.23 -5.10
C SER A 6 8.52 -6.12 -6.09
N CYS A 7 7.28 -6.48 -5.73
CA CYS A 7 6.38 -7.21 -6.59
C CYS A 7 5.30 -6.29 -7.16
N VAL A 8 4.96 -6.47 -8.43
CA VAL A 8 4.04 -5.57 -9.17
C VAL A 8 2.65 -5.47 -8.51
N TYR A 9 2.24 -6.50 -7.78
CA TYR A 9 0.96 -6.55 -7.06
C TYR A 9 0.95 -5.76 -5.75
N GLU A 10 2.11 -5.37 -5.19
CA GLU A 10 2.17 -4.80 -3.83
C GLU A 10 1.50 -3.42 -3.76
N LEU A 11 1.75 -2.56 -4.74
CA LEU A 11 1.10 -1.24 -4.81
C LEU A 11 -0.41 -1.35 -5.06
N ALA A 12 -0.84 -2.37 -5.79
CA ALA A 12 -2.24 -2.66 -6.05
C ALA A 12 -2.99 -3.09 -4.78
N ILE A 13 -2.35 -3.90 -3.93
CA ILE A 13 -2.87 -4.28 -2.61
C ILE A 13 -2.85 -3.07 -1.68
N LEU A 14 -1.71 -2.37 -1.59
CA LEU A 14 -1.52 -1.23 -0.68
C LEU A 14 -2.55 -0.12 -0.93
N LYS A 15 -2.92 0.10 -2.19
CA LYS A 15 -3.93 1.09 -2.60
C LYS A 15 -5.24 0.93 -1.82
N ALA A 16 -5.71 -0.29 -1.59
CA ALA A 16 -6.97 -0.55 -0.89
C ALA A 16 -6.95 -0.03 0.56
N TYR A 17 -5.77 -0.02 1.20
CA TYR A 17 -5.57 0.43 2.57
C TYR A 17 -5.21 1.92 2.66
N VAL A 18 -4.33 2.39 1.78
CA VAL A 18 -3.79 3.76 1.84
C VAL A 18 -4.74 4.79 1.27
N LYS A 19 -5.53 4.44 0.24
CA LYS A 19 -6.47 5.37 -0.39
C LYS A 19 -7.44 6.03 0.61
N PRO A 20 -8.19 5.30 1.46
CA PRO A 20 -9.10 5.94 2.41
C PRO A 20 -8.37 6.86 3.39
N LEU A 21 -7.18 6.45 3.87
CA LEU A 21 -6.37 7.25 4.80
C LEU A 21 -5.88 8.57 4.19
N LEU A 22 -5.53 8.56 2.89
CA LEU A 22 -5.13 9.77 2.18
C LEU A 22 -6.33 10.67 1.85
N GLU A 23 -7.50 10.09 1.60
CA GLU A 23 -8.75 10.82 1.34
C GLU A 23 -9.31 11.51 2.60
N GLU A 24 -8.94 11.03 3.80
CA GLU A 24 -9.27 11.67 5.08
C GLU A 24 -8.49 12.98 5.33
N ILE A 25 -7.40 13.23 4.60
CA ILE A 25 -6.60 14.44 4.78
C ILE A 25 -7.31 15.62 4.11
N ASP A 26 -7.76 16.57 4.92
CA ASP A 26 -8.45 17.76 4.45
C ASP A 26 -7.50 18.85 3.90
N SER A 27 -8.07 19.83 3.19
CA SER A 27 -7.33 20.91 2.54
C SER A 27 -6.71 21.94 3.48
N SER A 28 -7.04 21.92 4.77
CA SER A 28 -6.42 22.77 5.79
C SER A 28 -5.11 22.19 6.32
N SER A 29 -4.88 20.88 6.12
CA SER A 29 -3.63 20.22 6.46
C SER A 29 -2.48 20.64 5.54
N GLU A 30 -1.31 20.93 6.13
CA GLU A 30 -0.07 21.16 5.38
C GLU A 30 0.33 19.96 4.50
N ALA A 31 -0.13 18.76 4.87
CA ALA A 31 0.13 17.53 4.13
C ALA A 31 -0.81 17.31 2.92
N TYR A 32 -1.82 18.16 2.72
CA TYR A 32 -2.85 17.96 1.68
C TYR A 32 -2.28 17.85 0.26
N SER A 33 -1.27 18.67 -0.05
CA SER A 33 -0.60 18.63 -1.37
C SER A 33 0.07 17.28 -1.62
N GLU A 34 0.76 16.75 -0.60
CA GLU A 34 1.43 15.44 -0.69
C GLU A 34 0.42 14.29 -0.72
N ALA A 35 -0.65 14.37 0.07
CA ALA A 35 -1.73 13.39 0.04
C ALA A 35 -2.34 13.25 -1.37
N ASN A 36 -2.65 14.38 -2.01
CA ASN A 36 -3.15 14.40 -3.39
C ASN A 36 -2.13 13.90 -4.40
N ARG A 37 -0.83 14.20 -4.23
CA ARG A 37 0.23 13.68 -5.08
C ARG A 37 0.30 12.15 -5.02
N LEU A 38 0.21 11.58 -3.82
CA LEU A 38 0.18 10.14 -3.60
C LEU A 38 -1.09 9.49 -4.15
N LEU A 39 -2.27 10.10 -3.96
CA LEU A 39 -3.52 9.61 -4.55
C LEU A 39 -3.45 9.56 -6.08
N LYS A 40 -2.92 10.61 -6.72
CA LYS A 40 -2.70 10.64 -8.17
C LYS A 40 -1.68 9.59 -8.63
N PHE A 41 -0.64 9.33 -7.85
CA PHE A 41 0.28 8.23 -8.15
C PHE A 41 -0.41 6.86 -8.07
N LEU A 42 -1.22 6.63 -7.03
CA LEU A 42 -1.94 5.38 -6.83
C LEU A 42 -3.06 5.16 -7.86
N GLN A 43 -3.52 6.20 -8.56
CA GLN A 43 -4.58 6.09 -9.56
C GLN A 43 -4.22 5.13 -10.71
N TYR A 44 -2.92 4.95 -11.01
CA TYR A 44 -2.43 4.11 -12.11
C TYR A 44 -2.45 2.60 -11.78
N PHE A 45 -2.70 2.21 -10.53
CA PHE A 45 -2.73 0.82 -10.11
C PHE A 45 -4.18 0.32 -9.98
N VAL A 46 -4.46 -0.86 -10.53
CA VAL A 46 -5.74 -1.54 -10.30
C VAL A 46 -5.75 -2.04 -8.85
N GLU A 47 -6.80 -1.73 -8.11
CA GLU A 47 -6.92 -2.13 -6.71
C GLU A 47 -7.14 -3.65 -6.60
N LEU A 48 -6.32 -4.32 -5.78
CA LEU A 48 -6.44 -5.76 -5.51
C LEU A 48 -6.90 -5.96 -4.06
N LYS A 49 -8.11 -6.50 -3.89
CA LYS A 49 -8.71 -6.79 -2.58
C LYS A 49 -8.49 -8.21 -2.10
N ASP A 50 -8.32 -9.14 -3.04
CA ASP A 50 -8.03 -10.53 -2.71
C ASP A 50 -6.54 -10.69 -2.43
N ILE A 51 -6.22 -11.09 -1.19
CA ILE A 51 -4.85 -11.32 -0.69
C ILE A 51 -4.64 -12.78 -0.27
N SER A 52 -5.53 -13.69 -0.67
CA SER A 52 -5.45 -15.12 -0.31
C SER A 52 -4.16 -15.78 -0.82
N ASP A 53 -3.76 -15.45 -2.05
CA ASP A 53 -2.55 -15.97 -2.69
C ASP A 53 -1.26 -15.22 -2.31
N LEU A 54 -1.35 -14.20 -1.46
CA LEU A 54 -0.19 -13.42 -1.06
C LEU A 54 0.75 -14.25 -0.17
N PRO A 55 2.02 -14.47 -0.54
CA PRO A 55 2.94 -15.25 0.28
C PRO A 55 3.10 -14.68 1.69
N PRO A 56 3.22 -15.51 2.73
CA PRO A 56 3.37 -15.05 4.12
C PRO A 56 4.72 -14.36 4.38
N THR A 57 5.67 -14.49 3.46
CA THR A 57 7.00 -13.85 3.49
C THR A 57 7.05 -12.54 2.71
N SER A 58 5.96 -12.13 2.05
CA SER A 58 5.92 -10.85 1.35
C SER A 58 5.99 -9.70 2.35
N ILE A 59 6.86 -8.73 2.10
CA ILE A 59 7.07 -7.57 3.00
C ILE A 59 5.76 -6.80 3.21
N ILE A 60 4.87 -6.75 2.22
CA ILE A 60 3.58 -6.06 2.37
C ILE A 60 2.73 -6.63 3.52
N ARG A 61 2.94 -7.91 3.91
CA ARG A 61 2.31 -8.54 5.08
C ARG A 61 2.71 -7.89 6.41
N GLU A 62 3.80 -7.14 6.48
CA GLU A 62 4.16 -6.34 7.67
C GLU A 62 3.20 -5.16 7.89
N PHE A 63 2.59 -4.66 6.81
CA PHE A 63 1.67 -3.52 6.85
C PHE A 63 0.21 -3.94 6.93
N ILE A 64 -0.17 -5.03 6.25
CA ILE A 64 -1.57 -5.50 6.16
C ILE A 64 -1.86 -6.71 7.07
N GLY A 65 -0.86 -7.21 7.78
CA GLY A 65 -0.95 -8.39 8.64
C GLY A 65 -0.75 -9.73 7.90
N GLY A 66 -0.55 -10.80 8.69
CA GLY A 66 -0.30 -12.15 8.20
C GLY A 66 1.16 -12.46 7.84
N SER A 67 2.10 -11.61 8.29
CA SER A 67 3.54 -11.89 8.18
C SER A 67 3.93 -12.99 9.15
N LYS A 68 4.69 -13.98 8.69
CA LYS A 68 5.23 -15.08 9.52
C LYS A 68 6.70 -14.89 9.89
N ILE A 69 7.26 -13.70 9.64
CA ILE A 69 8.67 -13.39 9.92
C ILE A 69 8.88 -13.02 11.40
N VAL A 70 7.79 -12.87 12.18
CA VAL A 70 7.83 -12.40 13.58
C VAL A 70 7.27 -13.43 14.58
N ASP A 71 7.23 -14.71 14.21
CA ASP A 71 7.04 -15.82 15.18
C ASP A 71 8.37 -16.52 15.47
#